data_AF-A0A0D3IM73-F1
#
_entry.id   AF-A0A0D3IM73-F1
#
_cell.length_a   1.000
_cell.length_b   1.000
_cell.length_c   1.000
_cell.angle_alpha   90.00
_cell.angle_beta   90.00
_cell.angle_gamma   90.00
#
_symmetry.space_group_name_H-M   'P 1'
#
loop_
_entity.id
_entity.type
_entity.pdbx_description
1 polymer ?
#
loop_
_entity_poly.entity_id
_entity_poly.type
_entity_poly.pdbx_seq_one_letter_code
_entity_poly.pdbx_strand_id
1 'polypeptide(L)'
;MSSSAEDAKTLGNRAFAKGKYAAAVEAYTEAISLSPRPVYYTNRANAHMKRGAWRAAADDCASALALGSVATRERIKAHYFLGRAHVELGEWQSGIEALATAHALCKEETVPFKDDIRSALLGARKRAWEAAAPAGGRAIKALRRELPSLGQSLGSEEERAASLPDYLTCQICMDLLLDPVITPCGITYDRACLQRHLEARGSSGCDPVSGKPLSMSSVVPNLALREVLDRFLEERPWAYQCMEC
;
A
#
# COMPACT_ATOMS: atom_id res chain seq x y z
N MET A 1 1.82 -43.94 -4.24
CA MET A 1 0.78 -43.05 -3.72
C MET A 1 0.66 -41.90 -4.69
N SER A 2 -0.49 -41.70 -5.34
CA SER A 2 -0.68 -40.56 -6.23
C SER A 2 -0.73 -39.29 -5.37
N SER A 3 0.29 -38.42 -5.49
CA SER A 3 0.29 -37.09 -4.87
C SER A 3 -0.93 -36.31 -5.40
N SER A 4 -1.79 -35.81 -4.51
CA SER A 4 -2.92 -34.98 -4.95
C SER A 4 -2.48 -33.52 -5.10
N ALA A 5 -3.18 -32.74 -5.95
CA ALA A 5 -2.92 -31.31 -6.10
C ALA A 5 -3.01 -30.55 -4.75
N GLU A 6 -3.85 -31.03 -3.83
CA GLU A 6 -4.04 -30.46 -2.51
C GLU A 6 -2.87 -30.80 -1.55
N ASP A 7 -2.28 -31.98 -1.68
CA ASP A 7 -1.06 -32.36 -0.95
C ASP A 7 0.13 -31.51 -1.40
N ALA A 8 0.29 -31.34 -2.72
CA ALA A 8 1.31 -30.48 -3.31
C ALA A 8 1.16 -29.02 -2.85
N LYS A 9 -0.08 -28.49 -2.81
CA LYS A 9 -0.35 -27.17 -2.22
C LYS A 9 0.04 -27.10 -0.75
N THR A 10 -0.30 -28.12 0.04
CA THR A 10 0.01 -28.16 1.48
C THR A 10 1.51 -28.22 1.73
N LEU A 11 2.25 -28.97 0.91
CA LEU A 11 3.70 -28.98 0.90
C LEU A 11 4.28 -27.59 0.57
N GLY A 12 3.75 -26.94 -0.47
CA GLY A 12 4.12 -25.57 -0.84
C GLY A 12 3.90 -24.57 0.30
N ASN A 13 2.74 -24.62 0.96
CA ASN A 13 2.43 -23.78 2.12
C ASN A 13 3.41 -24.00 3.28
N ARG A 14 3.78 -25.25 3.56
CA ARG A 14 4.77 -25.59 4.59
C ARG A 14 6.16 -25.09 4.24
N ALA A 15 6.56 -25.20 2.98
CA ALA A 15 7.84 -24.66 2.50
C ALA A 15 7.86 -23.13 2.58
N PHE A 16 6.77 -22.47 2.16
CA PHE A 16 6.61 -21.02 2.22
C PHE A 16 6.71 -20.50 3.66
N ALA A 17 6.02 -21.14 4.61
CA ALA A 17 6.08 -20.78 6.03
C ALA A 17 7.49 -20.89 6.63
N LYS A 18 8.34 -21.77 6.06
CA LYS A 18 9.75 -21.94 6.44
C LYS A 18 10.71 -21.00 5.68
N GLY A 19 10.19 -20.05 4.89
CA GLY A 19 10.99 -19.15 4.05
C GLY A 19 11.64 -19.84 2.84
N LYS A 20 11.32 -21.11 2.56
CA LYS A 20 11.88 -21.88 1.44
C LYS A 20 11.09 -21.61 0.16
N TYR A 21 11.16 -20.38 -0.35
CA TYR A 21 10.31 -19.92 -1.45
C TYR A 21 10.56 -20.67 -2.76
N ALA A 22 11.80 -21.06 -3.06
CA ALA A 22 12.10 -21.86 -4.25
C ALA A 22 11.37 -23.23 -4.20
N ALA A 23 11.49 -23.96 -3.08
CA ALA A 23 10.80 -25.22 -2.88
C ALA A 23 9.27 -25.07 -2.88
N ALA A 24 8.75 -23.93 -2.36
CA ALA A 24 7.33 -23.63 -2.44
C ALA A 24 6.85 -23.44 -3.89
N VAL A 25 7.63 -22.75 -4.73
CA VAL A 25 7.33 -22.59 -6.17
C VAL A 25 7.25 -23.94 -6.87
N GLU A 26 8.19 -24.86 -6.60
CA GLU A 26 8.16 -26.22 -7.19
C GLU A 26 6.88 -26.97 -6.78
N ALA A 27 6.56 -26.98 -5.49
CA ALA A 27 5.37 -27.67 -4.98
C ALA A 27 4.05 -27.07 -5.51
N TYR A 28 3.96 -25.74 -5.65
CA TYR A 28 2.79 -25.12 -6.29
C TYR A 28 2.73 -25.40 -7.79
N THR A 29 3.88 -25.52 -8.46
CA THR A 29 3.94 -25.89 -9.87
C THR A 29 3.44 -27.31 -10.09
N GLU A 30 3.80 -28.24 -9.21
CA GLU A 30 3.22 -29.59 -9.18
C GLU A 30 1.70 -29.51 -8.99
N ALA A 31 1.21 -28.73 -8.02
CA ALA A 31 -0.23 -28.56 -7.80
C ALA A 31 -0.97 -28.02 -9.03
N ILE A 32 -0.40 -27.02 -9.72
CA ILE A 32 -0.94 -26.46 -10.97
C ILE A 32 -0.97 -27.50 -12.09
N SER A 33 0.09 -28.30 -12.22
CA SER A 33 0.18 -29.36 -13.25
C SER A 33 -0.88 -30.45 -13.06
N LEU A 34 -1.24 -30.75 -11.81
CA LEU A 34 -2.27 -31.73 -11.46
C LEU A 34 -3.68 -31.14 -11.60
N SER A 35 -3.89 -29.89 -11.18
CA SER A 35 -5.17 -29.20 -11.27
C SER A 35 -5.00 -27.68 -11.29
N PRO A 36 -5.18 -27.01 -12.44
CA PRO A 36 -5.09 -25.55 -12.52
C PRO A 36 -6.20 -24.87 -11.71
N ARG A 37 -5.84 -24.16 -10.64
CA ARG A 37 -6.79 -23.40 -9.79
C ARG A 37 -6.22 -22.03 -9.43
N PRO A 38 -7.05 -20.96 -9.36
CA PRO A 38 -6.57 -19.61 -9.06
C PRO A 38 -5.77 -19.50 -7.75
N VAL A 39 -6.14 -20.29 -6.74
CA VAL A 39 -5.44 -20.34 -5.45
C VAL A 39 -3.99 -20.80 -5.60
N TYR A 40 -3.69 -21.74 -6.50
CA TYR A 40 -2.34 -22.27 -6.65
C TYR A 40 -1.43 -21.26 -7.35
N TYR A 41 -1.96 -20.59 -8.38
CA TYR A 41 -1.28 -19.48 -9.06
C TYR A 41 -1.02 -18.32 -8.11
N THR A 42 -2.01 -17.86 -7.33
CA THR A 42 -1.82 -16.75 -6.37
C THR A 42 -0.84 -17.09 -5.25
N ASN A 43 -0.80 -18.34 -4.78
CA ASN A 43 0.20 -18.79 -3.81
C ASN A 43 1.61 -18.83 -4.41
N ARG A 44 1.75 -19.31 -5.66
CA ARG A 44 3.03 -19.30 -6.38
C ARG A 44 3.50 -17.88 -6.69
N ALA A 45 2.59 -16.99 -7.08
CA ALA A 45 2.86 -15.57 -7.26
C ALA A 45 3.43 -14.94 -5.98
N ASN A 46 2.84 -15.22 -4.81
CA ASN A 46 3.37 -14.72 -3.54
C ASN A 46 4.79 -15.26 -3.25
N ALA A 47 5.07 -16.52 -3.58
CA ALA A 47 6.42 -17.08 -3.47
C ALA A 47 7.41 -16.38 -4.43
N HIS A 48 6.99 -16.06 -5.65
CA HIS A 48 7.78 -15.25 -6.59
C HIS A 48 8.01 -13.82 -6.09
N MET A 49 7.00 -13.17 -5.51
CA MET A 49 7.14 -11.85 -4.88
C MET A 49 8.22 -11.87 -3.78
N LYS A 50 8.24 -12.91 -2.94
CA LYS A 50 9.26 -13.04 -1.88
C LYS A 50 10.68 -13.30 -2.41
N ARG A 51 10.81 -13.75 -3.66
CA ARG A 51 12.09 -13.96 -4.35
C ARG A 51 12.52 -12.76 -5.21
N GLY A 52 11.69 -11.73 -5.33
CA GLY A 52 11.92 -10.63 -6.26
C GLY A 52 11.69 -10.98 -7.73
N ALA A 53 11.04 -12.12 -8.01
CA ALA A 53 10.72 -12.56 -9.37
C ALA A 53 9.42 -11.91 -9.85
N TRP A 54 9.42 -10.58 -10.00
CA TRP A 54 8.21 -9.76 -10.21
C TRP A 54 7.43 -10.14 -11.47
N ARG A 55 8.11 -10.34 -12.60
CA ARG A 55 7.45 -10.71 -13.86
C ARG A 55 6.75 -12.07 -13.76
N ALA A 56 7.39 -13.08 -13.18
CA ALA A 56 6.77 -14.38 -12.93
C ALA A 56 5.54 -14.28 -11.98
N ALA A 57 5.62 -13.40 -10.97
CA ALA A 57 4.47 -13.15 -10.10
C ALA A 57 3.30 -12.50 -10.84
N ALA A 58 3.58 -11.56 -11.75
CA ALA A 58 2.57 -10.92 -12.59
C ALA A 58 1.90 -11.94 -13.54
N ASP A 59 2.70 -12.77 -14.21
CA ASP A 59 2.21 -13.82 -15.12
C ASP A 59 1.32 -14.83 -14.41
N ASP A 60 1.69 -15.23 -13.19
CA ASP A 60 0.86 -16.11 -12.33
C ASP A 60 -0.46 -15.44 -11.97
N CYS A 61 -0.45 -14.15 -11.63
CA CYS A 61 -1.67 -13.43 -11.27
C CYS A 61 -2.60 -13.26 -12.48
N ALA A 62 -2.04 -12.96 -13.66
CA ALA A 62 -2.80 -12.92 -14.92
C ALA A 62 -3.43 -14.29 -15.24
N SER A 63 -2.66 -15.37 -15.08
CA SER A 63 -3.15 -16.74 -15.25
C SER A 63 -4.27 -17.07 -14.25
N ALA A 64 -4.14 -16.66 -13.00
CA ALA A 64 -5.18 -16.85 -11.98
C ALA A 64 -6.49 -16.15 -12.35
N LEU A 65 -6.42 -14.92 -12.87
CA LEU A 65 -7.57 -14.11 -13.26
C LEU A 65 -8.24 -14.60 -14.54
N ALA A 66 -7.50 -15.26 -15.43
CA ALA A 66 -8.02 -15.84 -16.67
C ALA A 66 -8.86 -17.12 -16.44
N LEU A 67 -8.73 -17.77 -15.28
CA LEU A 67 -9.51 -18.94 -14.92
C LEU A 67 -10.93 -18.51 -14.52
N GLY A 68 -11.91 -18.64 -15.43
CA GLY A 68 -13.21 -17.96 -15.37
C GLY A 68 -14.00 -17.97 -14.05
N SER A 69 -13.82 -18.93 -13.14
CA SER A 69 -14.41 -18.89 -11.78
C SER A 69 -13.34 -18.60 -10.73
N VAL A 70 -13.21 -17.33 -10.36
CA VAL A 70 -12.35 -16.87 -9.27
C VAL A 70 -13.23 -16.26 -8.19
N ALA A 71 -13.18 -16.82 -6.98
CA ALA A 71 -13.83 -16.20 -5.82
C ALA A 71 -13.30 -14.78 -5.61
N THR A 72 -14.15 -13.87 -5.14
CA THR A 72 -13.82 -12.44 -4.98
C THR A 72 -12.56 -12.24 -4.14
N ARG A 73 -12.40 -12.99 -3.05
CA ARG A 73 -11.16 -13.02 -2.25
C ARG A 73 -9.89 -13.32 -3.05
N GLU A 74 -9.92 -14.33 -3.91
CA GLU A 74 -8.78 -14.70 -4.75
C GLU A 74 -8.53 -13.65 -5.84
N ARG A 75 -9.58 -13.02 -6.38
CA ARG A 75 -9.44 -11.88 -7.30
C ARG A 75 -8.75 -10.70 -6.62
N ILE A 76 -9.16 -10.35 -5.40
CA ILE A 76 -8.53 -9.28 -4.61
C ILE A 76 -7.04 -9.57 -4.42
N LYS A 77 -6.67 -10.80 -4.01
CA LYS A 77 -5.25 -11.20 -3.86
C LYS A 77 -4.49 -11.13 -5.18
N ALA A 78 -5.06 -11.65 -6.26
CA ALA A 78 -4.41 -11.65 -7.57
C ALA A 78 -4.15 -10.23 -8.07
N HIS A 79 -5.14 -9.33 -8.01
CA HIS A 79 -4.96 -7.92 -8.37
C HIS A 79 -3.97 -7.20 -7.46
N TYR A 80 -3.99 -7.48 -6.15
CA TYR A 80 -3.02 -6.90 -5.22
C TYR A 80 -1.58 -7.31 -5.55
N PHE A 81 -1.32 -8.60 -5.76
CA PHE A 81 0.01 -9.08 -6.12
C PHE A 81 0.45 -8.62 -7.51
N LEU A 82 -0.46 -8.64 -8.49
CA LEU A 82 -0.22 -8.13 -9.84
C LEU A 82 0.20 -6.66 -9.81
N GLY A 83 -0.56 -5.83 -9.09
CA GLY A 83 -0.28 -4.41 -9.01
C GLY A 83 1.05 -4.12 -8.31
N ARG A 84 1.36 -4.84 -7.21
CA ARG A 84 2.68 -4.73 -6.57
C ARG A 84 3.83 -5.18 -7.48
N ALA A 85 3.65 -6.26 -8.24
CA ALA A 85 4.65 -6.74 -9.18
C ALA A 85 4.95 -5.71 -10.28
N HIS A 86 3.91 -5.12 -10.89
CA HIS A 86 4.06 -4.06 -11.90
C HIS A 86 4.76 -2.82 -11.35
N VAL A 87 4.43 -2.39 -10.12
CA VAL A 87 5.11 -1.27 -9.46
C VAL A 87 6.61 -1.55 -9.29
N GLU A 88 7.01 -2.76 -8.90
CA GLU A 88 8.42 -3.14 -8.81
C GLU A 88 9.12 -3.26 -10.18
N LEU A 89 8.36 -3.54 -11.24
CA LEU A 89 8.85 -3.53 -12.63
C LEU A 89 8.95 -2.10 -13.21
N GLY A 90 8.48 -1.08 -12.51
CA GLY A 90 8.40 0.30 -13.02
C GLY A 90 7.23 0.54 -13.98
N GLU A 91 6.33 -0.43 -14.10
CA GLU A 91 5.12 -0.38 -14.93
C GLU A 91 4.00 0.31 -14.14
N TRP A 92 4.19 1.60 -13.84
CA TRP A 92 3.41 2.35 -12.85
C TRP A 92 1.90 2.34 -13.11
N GLN A 93 1.50 2.58 -14.35
CA GLN A 93 0.09 2.69 -14.73
C GLN A 93 -0.66 1.36 -14.54
N SER A 94 -0.10 0.27 -15.07
CA SER A 94 -0.63 -1.09 -14.88
C SER A 94 -0.66 -1.48 -13.39
N GLY A 95 0.35 -1.06 -12.63
CA GLY A 95 0.40 -1.24 -11.17
C GLY A 95 -0.75 -0.54 -10.44
N ILE A 96 -1.00 0.73 -10.76
CA ILE A 96 -2.08 1.53 -10.17
C ILE A 96 -3.44 0.95 -10.53
N GLU A 97 -3.67 0.56 -11.79
CA GLU A 97 -4.94 -0.01 -12.25
C GLU A 97 -5.27 -1.31 -11.53
N ALA A 98 -4.29 -2.22 -11.39
CA ALA A 98 -4.47 -3.47 -10.66
C ALA A 98 -4.73 -3.21 -9.16
N LEU A 99 -3.99 -2.31 -8.51
CA LEU A 99 -4.20 -1.96 -7.09
C LEU A 99 -5.56 -1.26 -6.87
N ALA A 100 -5.97 -0.37 -7.77
CA ALA A 100 -7.26 0.30 -7.71
C ALA A 100 -8.42 -0.71 -7.86
N THR A 101 -8.24 -1.71 -8.73
CA THR A 101 -9.20 -2.82 -8.88
C THR A 101 -9.29 -3.65 -7.60
N ALA A 102 -8.16 -4.01 -6.99
CA ALA A 102 -8.14 -4.72 -5.70
C ALA A 102 -8.83 -3.92 -4.59
N HIS A 103 -8.59 -2.61 -4.55
CA HIS A 103 -9.20 -1.70 -3.56
C HIS A 103 -10.72 -1.58 -3.76
N ALA A 104 -11.19 -1.47 -5.01
CA ALA A 104 -12.61 -1.42 -5.31
C ALA A 104 -13.34 -2.70 -4.88
N LEU A 105 -12.75 -3.87 -5.14
CA LEU A 105 -13.32 -5.17 -4.74
C LEU A 105 -13.39 -5.34 -3.21
N CYS A 106 -12.56 -4.64 -2.43
CA CYS A 106 -12.65 -4.66 -0.97
C CYS A 106 -13.94 -4.02 -0.42
N LYS A 107 -14.69 -3.27 -1.25
CA LYS A 107 -16.02 -2.76 -0.91
C LYS A 107 -17.10 -3.85 -0.94
N GLU A 108 -16.89 -4.89 -1.76
CA GLU A 108 -17.79 -6.03 -1.90
C GLU A 108 -17.49 -7.12 -0.85
N GLU A 109 -16.21 -7.39 -0.59
CA GLU A 109 -15.76 -8.39 0.38
C GLU A 109 -14.65 -7.82 1.27
N THR A 110 -14.87 -7.80 2.59
CA THR A 110 -13.84 -7.35 3.54
C THR A 110 -12.76 -8.41 3.71
N VAL A 111 -11.53 -8.05 3.32
CA VAL A 111 -10.33 -8.86 3.55
C VAL A 111 -9.47 -8.27 4.68
N PRO A 112 -8.69 -9.09 5.42
CA PRO A 112 -7.85 -8.61 6.53
C PRO A 112 -6.75 -7.61 6.11
N PHE A 113 -6.35 -7.61 4.85
CA PHE A 113 -5.23 -6.83 4.31
C PHE A 113 -5.70 -5.65 3.43
N LYS A 114 -6.94 -5.18 3.59
CA LYS A 114 -7.49 -4.06 2.81
C LYS A 114 -6.70 -2.76 2.99
N ASP A 115 -6.17 -2.52 4.19
CA ASP A 115 -5.37 -1.34 4.49
C ASP A 115 -4.00 -1.42 3.77
N ASP A 116 -3.42 -2.61 3.66
CA ASP A 116 -2.19 -2.84 2.87
C ASP A 116 -2.41 -2.53 1.39
N ILE A 117 -3.59 -2.87 0.84
CA ILE A 117 -3.94 -2.56 -0.55
C ILE A 117 -4.01 -1.05 -0.77
N ARG A 118 -4.68 -0.33 0.13
CA ARG A 118 -4.77 1.14 0.03
C ARG A 118 -3.39 1.78 0.17
N SER A 119 -2.58 1.35 1.14
CA SER A 119 -1.21 1.83 1.31
C SER A 119 -0.36 1.58 0.05
N ALA A 120 -0.44 0.38 -0.53
CA ALA A 120 0.25 0.05 -1.77
C ALA A 120 -0.23 0.92 -2.94
N LEU A 121 -1.53 1.20 -3.06
CA LEU A 121 -2.08 2.07 -4.09
C LEU A 121 -1.55 3.50 -3.97
N LEU A 122 -1.56 4.08 -2.76
CA LEU A 122 -1.01 5.41 -2.51
C LEU A 122 0.50 5.47 -2.81
N GLY A 123 1.25 4.45 -2.39
CA GLY A 123 2.67 4.32 -2.70
C GLY A 123 2.94 4.21 -4.21
N ALA A 124 2.11 3.46 -4.94
CA ALA A 124 2.19 3.34 -6.39
C ALA A 124 1.93 4.67 -7.09
N ARG A 125 0.86 5.38 -6.70
CA ARG A 125 0.53 6.72 -7.24
C ARG A 125 1.64 7.73 -6.95
N LYS A 126 2.20 7.72 -5.73
CA LYS A 126 3.35 8.54 -5.36
C LYS A 126 4.56 8.27 -6.26
N ARG A 127 4.97 7.00 -6.40
CA ARG A 127 6.11 6.61 -7.26
C ARG A 127 5.88 6.99 -8.71
N ALA A 128 4.66 6.82 -9.22
CA ALA A 128 4.28 7.23 -10.57
C ALA A 128 4.40 8.74 -10.75
N TRP A 129 3.88 9.53 -9.80
CA TRP A 129 4.01 10.98 -9.80
C TRP A 129 5.49 11.40 -9.72
N GLU A 130 6.29 10.80 -8.84
CA GLU A 130 7.71 11.10 -8.72
C GLU A 130 8.50 10.75 -9.99
N ALA A 131 8.13 9.69 -10.69
CA ALA A 131 8.75 9.28 -11.95
C ALA A 131 8.34 10.18 -13.13
N ALA A 132 7.11 10.69 -13.12
CA ALA A 132 6.59 11.62 -14.12
C ALA A 132 6.97 13.09 -13.85
N ALA A 133 7.25 13.44 -12.59
CA ALA A 133 7.59 14.80 -12.19
C ALA A 133 8.85 15.26 -12.94
N PRO A 134 8.83 16.46 -13.56
CA PRO A 134 10.02 17.01 -14.19
C PRO A 134 11.14 17.10 -13.17
N ALA A 135 12.40 16.93 -13.60
CA ALA A 135 13.59 17.03 -12.73
C ALA A 135 13.59 18.30 -11.85
N GLY A 136 12.92 19.36 -12.31
CA GLY A 136 12.64 20.59 -11.57
C GLY A 136 11.86 20.40 -10.28
N GLY A 137 10.85 19.51 -10.19
CA GLY A 137 10.07 19.32 -8.96
C GLY A 137 10.90 18.71 -7.80
N ARG A 138 11.78 17.76 -8.13
CA ARG A 138 12.76 17.21 -7.17
C ARG A 138 13.81 18.25 -6.77
N ALA A 139 14.29 19.03 -7.73
CA ALA A 139 15.22 20.13 -7.48
C ALA A 139 14.58 21.21 -6.60
N ILE A 140 13.32 21.58 -6.83
CA ILE A 140 12.56 22.54 -6.02
C ILE A 140 12.37 22.02 -4.60
N LYS A 141 12.05 20.74 -4.41
CA LYS A 141 11.95 20.12 -3.07
C LYS A 141 13.28 20.17 -2.32
N ALA A 142 14.39 19.83 -2.98
CA ALA A 142 15.74 19.94 -2.41
C ALA A 142 16.10 21.40 -2.10
N LEU A 143 15.85 22.33 -3.03
CA LEU A 143 16.08 23.77 -2.86
C LEU A 143 15.22 24.37 -1.76
N ARG A 144 13.97 23.93 -1.58
CA ARG A 144 13.07 24.44 -0.53
C ARG A 144 13.55 24.01 0.86
N ARG A 145 14.24 22.87 0.98
CA ARG A 145 14.89 22.42 2.22
C ARG A 145 16.17 23.20 2.54
N GLU A 146 16.94 23.58 1.51
CA GLU A 146 18.23 24.29 1.67
C GLU A 146 18.10 25.82 1.69
N LEU A 147 17.16 26.38 0.92
CA LEU A 147 16.91 27.81 0.70
C LEU A 147 15.40 28.09 0.61
N PRO A 148 14.71 28.25 1.76
CA PRO A 148 13.24 28.41 1.82
C PRO A 148 12.72 29.59 0.99
N SER A 149 13.47 30.69 0.91
CA SER A 149 13.13 31.90 0.15
C SER A 149 13.20 31.71 -1.37
N LEU A 150 14.12 30.86 -1.85
CA LEU A 150 14.30 30.58 -3.28
C LEU A 150 13.34 29.48 -3.76
N GLY A 151 13.03 28.50 -2.90
CA GLY A 151 12.03 27.46 -3.18
C GLY A 151 10.58 27.97 -3.27
N GLN A 152 10.28 29.16 -2.75
CA GLN A 152 9.02 29.89 -3.01
C GLN A 152 8.97 30.50 -4.42
N SER A 153 10.14 30.68 -5.05
CA SER A 153 10.26 31.34 -6.35
C SER A 153 10.17 30.39 -7.56
N LEU A 154 10.01 29.08 -7.33
CA LEU A 154 10.06 28.03 -8.34
C LEU A 154 8.85 27.09 -8.23
N GLY A 155 8.20 26.78 -9.36
CA GLY A 155 6.93 26.01 -9.44
C GLY A 155 5.87 26.75 -10.29
N SER A 156 4.75 26.10 -10.63
CA SER A 156 3.59 26.82 -11.16
C SER A 156 3.03 27.80 -10.12
N GLU A 157 2.28 28.84 -10.52
CA GLU A 157 1.66 29.77 -9.55
C GLU A 157 0.77 29.03 -8.53
N GLU A 158 0.08 27.96 -8.97
CA GLU A 158 -0.70 27.08 -8.10
C GLU A 158 0.17 26.30 -7.11
N GLU A 159 1.31 25.73 -7.53
CA GLU A 159 2.24 25.01 -6.65
C GLU A 159 2.97 25.93 -5.65
N ARG A 160 3.11 27.22 -6.01
CA ARG A 160 3.73 28.25 -5.17
C ARG A 160 2.76 28.82 -4.14
N ALA A 161 1.46 28.83 -4.44
CA ALA A 161 0.40 29.31 -3.56
C ALA A 161 -0.27 28.21 -2.71
N ALA A 162 -0.14 26.94 -3.10
CA ALA A 162 -0.88 25.85 -2.45
C ALA A 162 -0.17 25.35 -1.17
N SER A 163 -0.79 25.59 -0.02
CA SER A 163 -0.53 24.88 1.22
C SER A 163 -1.41 23.63 1.31
N LEU A 164 -0.96 22.63 2.08
CA LEU A 164 -1.87 21.56 2.50
C LEU A 164 -2.96 22.16 3.39
N PRO A 165 -4.24 21.78 3.20
CA PRO A 165 -5.27 22.15 4.16
C PRO A 165 -4.95 21.56 5.54
N ASP A 166 -5.05 22.36 6.59
CA ASP A 166 -4.67 21.96 7.96
C ASP A 166 -5.36 20.66 8.41
N TYR A 167 -6.61 20.44 7.99
CA TYR A 167 -7.39 19.24 8.32
C TYR A 167 -6.89 17.95 7.64
N LEU A 168 -5.97 18.05 6.66
CA LEU A 168 -5.27 16.93 6.05
C LEU A 168 -3.85 16.75 6.59
N THR A 169 -3.44 17.53 7.60
CA THR A 169 -2.10 17.44 8.18
C THR A 169 -2.09 16.71 9.52
N CYS A 170 -1.05 15.92 9.74
CA CYS A 170 -0.84 15.20 10.99
C CYS A 170 -0.32 16.16 12.06
N GLN A 171 -0.94 16.15 13.24
CA GLN A 171 -0.55 17.04 14.35
C GLN A 171 0.79 16.66 15.03
N ILE A 172 1.49 15.63 14.53
CA ILE A 172 2.83 15.22 15.01
C ILE A 172 3.90 15.56 13.95
N CYS A 173 3.76 15.06 12.72
CA CYS A 173 4.74 15.29 11.64
C CYS A 173 4.50 16.61 10.88
N MET A 174 3.32 17.23 11.00
CA MET A 174 2.86 18.38 10.19
C MET A 174 2.76 18.11 8.68
N ASP A 175 2.98 16.86 8.27
CA ASP A 175 2.90 16.36 6.91
C ASP A 175 1.51 15.75 6.63
N LEU A 176 1.28 15.34 5.38
CA LEU A 176 0.00 14.80 4.92
C LEU A 176 -0.39 13.51 5.68
N LEU A 177 -1.65 13.44 6.15
CA LEU A 177 -2.22 12.26 6.80
C LEU A 177 -2.34 11.08 5.81
N LEU A 178 -1.51 10.04 5.92
CA LEU A 178 -1.56 8.90 5.00
C LEU A 178 -2.58 7.86 5.45
N ASP A 179 -2.53 7.53 6.73
CA ASP A 179 -3.49 6.69 7.41
C ASP A 179 -4.12 7.44 8.58
N PRO A 180 -5.09 8.35 8.32
CA PRO A 180 -5.70 9.17 9.35
C PRO A 180 -6.44 8.29 10.35
N VAL A 181 -6.10 8.46 11.62
CA VAL A 181 -6.73 7.84 12.77
C VAL A 181 -7.17 8.88 13.77
N ILE A 182 -8.35 8.70 14.36
CA ILE A 182 -8.94 9.63 15.32
C ILE A 182 -8.85 9.04 16.73
N THR A 183 -8.41 9.87 17.68
CA THR A 183 -8.38 9.52 19.10
C THR A 183 -9.73 9.79 19.77
N PRO A 184 -10.02 9.23 20.96
CA PRO A 184 -11.23 9.56 21.71
C PRO A 184 -11.39 11.04 22.05
N CYS A 185 -10.30 11.82 21.97
CA CYS A 185 -10.30 13.27 22.16
C CYS A 185 -10.77 14.04 20.91
N GLY A 186 -11.05 13.33 19.81
CA GLY A 186 -11.48 13.91 18.54
C GLY A 186 -10.35 14.41 17.65
N ILE A 187 -9.09 14.18 18.02
CA ILE A 187 -7.92 14.66 17.28
C ILE A 187 -7.47 13.58 16.29
N THR A 188 -7.18 13.98 15.05
CA THR A 188 -6.69 13.08 14.02
C THR A 188 -5.18 13.16 13.88
N TYR A 189 -4.54 12.00 13.78
CA TYR A 189 -3.11 11.84 13.53
C TYR A 189 -2.90 10.84 12.39
N ASP A 190 -1.70 10.82 11.84
CA ASP A 190 -1.26 9.69 11.04
C ASP A 190 -0.98 8.49 11.95
N ARG A 191 -1.45 7.29 11.58
CA ARG A 191 -1.32 6.07 12.40
C ARG A 191 0.13 5.80 12.77
N ALA A 192 1.06 5.87 11.81
CA ALA A 192 2.46 5.52 12.05
C ALA A 192 3.14 6.51 12.99
N CYS A 193 2.75 7.79 12.91
CA CYS A 193 3.24 8.82 13.82
C CYS A 193 2.74 8.61 15.25
N LEU A 194 1.44 8.38 15.40
CA LEU A 194 0.84 8.17 16.71
C LEU A 194 1.36 6.88 17.37
N GLN A 195 1.52 5.81 16.59
CA GLN A 195 2.07 4.56 17.08
C GLN A 195 3.50 4.75 17.63
N ARG A 196 4.39 5.38 16.85
CA ARG A 196 5.75 5.69 17.30
C ARG A 196 5.77 6.55 18.57
N HIS A 197 4.88 7.54 18.66
CA HIS A 197 4.76 8.40 19.85
C HIS A 197 4.38 7.58 21.10
N LEU A 198 3.39 6.69 20.99
CA LEU A 198 2.94 5.87 22.11
C LEU A 198 3.99 4.82 22.50
N GLU A 199 4.64 4.17 21.53
CA GLU A 199 5.72 3.22 21.76
C GLU A 199 6.90 3.87 22.51
N ALA A 200 7.29 5.10 22.12
CA ALA A 200 8.35 5.85 22.79
C ALA A 200 8.06 6.18 24.27
N ARG A 201 6.77 6.21 24.65
CA ARG A 201 6.32 6.52 26.02
C ARG A 201 5.97 5.27 26.84
N GLY A 202 5.89 4.10 26.20
CA GLY A 202 5.53 2.85 26.86
C GLY A 202 4.24 2.95 27.67
N SER A 203 4.30 2.58 28.95
CA SER A 203 3.15 2.58 29.86
C SER A 203 2.57 3.98 30.16
N SER A 204 3.28 5.05 29.81
CA SER A 204 2.85 6.45 29.99
C SER A 204 2.36 7.09 28.68
N GLY A 205 1.86 6.26 27.75
CA GLY A 205 1.27 6.72 26.49
C GLY A 205 0.13 7.71 26.70
N CYS A 206 0.20 8.85 26.01
CA CYS A 206 -0.86 9.85 26.02
C CYS A 206 -1.07 10.45 24.63
N ASP A 207 -2.20 11.10 24.45
CA ASP A 207 -2.53 11.88 23.26
C ASP A 207 -1.59 13.11 23.17
N PRO A 208 -0.86 13.30 22.06
CA PRO A 208 0.15 14.35 21.95
C PRO A 208 -0.33 15.78 22.20
N VAL A 209 -1.57 16.10 21.82
CA VAL A 209 -2.11 17.46 21.91
C VAL A 209 -2.87 17.67 23.21
N SER A 210 -3.73 16.72 23.58
CA SER A 210 -4.59 16.86 24.77
C SER A 210 -3.95 16.37 26.07
N GLY A 211 -2.86 15.59 25.99
CA GLY A 211 -2.16 15.01 27.13
C GLY A 211 -2.90 13.87 27.85
N LYS A 212 -4.10 13.48 27.39
CA LYS A 212 -4.92 12.44 28.03
C LYS A 212 -4.34 11.05 27.79
N PRO A 213 -4.46 10.09 28.75
CA PRO A 213 -3.99 8.72 28.54
C PRO A 213 -4.56 8.10 27.27
N LEU A 214 -3.72 7.46 26.48
CA LEU A 214 -4.08 6.93 25.17
C LEU A 214 -3.38 5.60 24.90
N SER A 215 -4.10 4.68 24.26
CA SER A 215 -3.59 3.40 23.77
C SER A 215 -4.00 3.23 22.31
N MET A 216 -3.19 2.54 21.50
CA MET A 216 -3.54 2.22 20.11
C MET A 216 -4.85 1.43 19.98
N SER A 217 -5.26 0.71 21.03
CA SER A 217 -6.52 -0.03 21.05
C SER A 217 -7.77 0.86 21.06
N SER A 218 -7.68 2.11 21.53
CA SER A 218 -8.80 3.05 21.56
C SER A 218 -8.83 4.00 20.36
N VAL A 219 -7.88 3.85 19.43
CA VAL A 219 -7.73 4.67 18.24
C VAL A 219 -8.48 4.04 17.07
N VAL A 220 -9.29 4.82 16.37
CA VAL A 220 -10.17 4.34 15.28
C VAL A 220 -9.72 4.94 13.94
N PRO A 221 -9.72 4.19 12.82
CA PRO A 221 -9.50 4.76 11.50
C PRO A 221 -10.52 5.86 11.18
N ASN A 222 -10.05 7.03 10.74
CA ASN A 222 -10.92 8.11 10.27
C ASN A 222 -11.24 7.90 8.77
N LEU A 223 -12.26 7.08 8.51
CA LEU A 223 -12.63 6.71 7.14
C LEU A 223 -13.07 7.91 6.29
N ALA A 224 -13.73 8.89 6.89
CA ALA A 224 -14.14 10.10 6.19
C ALA A 224 -12.93 10.90 5.68
N LEU A 225 -11.90 11.09 6.52
CA LEU A 225 -10.68 11.76 6.08
C LEU A 225 -9.88 10.93 5.08
N ARG A 226 -9.96 9.59 5.11
CA ARG A 226 -9.37 8.76 4.04
C ARG A 226 -10.00 9.07 2.68
N GLU A 227 -11.33 9.16 2.60
CA GLU A 227 -12.02 9.50 1.34
C GLU A 227 -11.71 10.92 0.86
N VAL A 228 -11.65 11.89 1.79
CA VAL A 228 -11.28 13.27 1.46
C VAL A 228 -9.84 13.33 0.95
N LEU A 229 -8.91 12.63 1.61
CA LEU A 229 -7.51 12.53 1.18
C LEU A 229 -7.40 11.92 -0.21
N ASP A 230 -8.08 10.79 -0.45
CA ASP A 230 -7.99 10.07 -1.71
C ASP A 230 -8.46 10.95 -2.88
N ARG A 231 -9.55 11.72 -2.69
CA ARG A 231 -10.02 12.71 -3.67
C ARG A 231 -9.06 13.89 -3.81
N PHE A 232 -8.54 14.41 -2.70
CA PHE A 232 -7.60 15.53 -2.72
C PHE A 232 -6.33 15.19 -3.51
N LEU A 233 -5.80 13.97 -3.36
CA LEU A 233 -4.63 13.50 -4.10
C LEU A 233 -4.90 13.27 -5.60
N GLU A 234 -6.14 12.92 -5.97
CA GLU A 234 -6.55 12.82 -7.37
C GLU A 234 -6.65 14.20 -8.04
N GLU A 235 -7.20 15.19 -7.33
CA GLU A 235 -7.32 16.57 -7.81
C GLU A 235 -5.99 17.33 -7.75
N ARG A 236 -5.13 17.01 -6.77
CA ARG A 236 -3.88 17.73 -6.49
C ARG A 236 -2.70 16.77 -6.32
N PRO A 237 -2.20 16.15 -7.40
CA PRO A 237 -1.09 15.19 -7.33
C PRO A 237 0.21 15.75 -6.75
N TRP A 238 0.45 17.07 -6.80
CA TRP A 238 1.64 17.67 -6.17
C TRP A 238 1.77 17.31 -4.69
N ALA A 239 0.65 17.06 -3.99
CA ALA A 239 0.63 16.75 -2.57
C ALA A 239 1.28 15.40 -2.23
N TYR A 240 1.52 14.53 -3.21
CA TYR A 240 2.36 13.33 -3.06
C TYR A 240 3.76 13.65 -2.51
N GLN A 241 4.27 14.87 -2.74
CA GLN A 241 5.56 15.31 -2.22
C GLN A 241 5.60 15.47 -0.70
N CYS A 242 4.44 15.67 -0.06
CA CYS A 242 4.28 15.89 1.38
C CYS A 242 3.98 14.58 2.14
N MET A 243 4.09 13.43 1.48
CA MET A 243 3.92 12.11 2.08
C MET A 243 5.25 11.61 2.68
N GLU A 244 5.67 12.17 3.81
CA GLU A 244 6.94 11.81 4.49
C GLU A 244 6.76 11.17 5.87
N CYS A 245 5.52 11.04 6.34
CA CYS A 245 5.16 10.15 7.45
C CYS A 245 5.18 8.67 6.98
#